data_AF-A0A971HA23-F1
#
_entry.id   AF-A0A971HA23-F1
#
_cell.length_a   1.000
_cell.length_b   1.000
_cell.length_c   1.000
_cell.angle_alpha   90.00
_cell.angle_beta   90.00
_cell.angle_gamma   90.00
#
_symmetry.space_group_name_H-M   'P 1'
#
loop_
_entity.id
_entity.type
_entity.pdbx_description
1 polymer ?
#
loop_
_entity_poly.entity_id
_entity_poly.type
_entity_poly.pdbx_seq_one_letter_code
_entity_poly.pdbx_strand_id
1 'polypeptide(L)'
;MKLEKHLKIWEISLLFALCVSLCTGLWAGARQRQLSGELVRLHVIAQSDSDKDQQLKLKVRDSVLLALEPRLKAAENSQEAAVIIEENLPLLCDIADTVSKNAGMEYS
;
A
#
# COMPACT_ATOMS: atom_id res chain seq x y z
N MET A 1 -51.94 7.21 -29.62
CA MET A 1 -50.84 7.79 -28.81
C MET A 1 -49.54 7.40 -29.49
N LYS A 2 -49.02 8.22 -30.42
CA LYS A 2 -47.81 7.91 -31.19
C LYS A 2 -46.58 8.25 -30.35
N LEU A 3 -45.93 7.23 -29.79
CA LEU A 3 -44.59 7.36 -29.22
C LEU A 3 -43.59 7.28 -30.37
N GLU A 4 -43.23 8.40 -30.97
CA GLU A 4 -42.11 8.46 -31.93
C GLU A 4 -41.14 9.55 -31.45
N LYS A 5 -40.48 9.31 -30.32
CA LYS A 5 -39.28 10.05 -29.95
C LYS A 5 -38.09 9.29 -30.53
N HIS A 6 -37.80 9.50 -31.81
CA HIS A 6 -36.50 9.15 -32.37
C HIS A 6 -35.45 9.98 -31.62
N LEU A 7 -34.72 9.35 -30.68
CA LEU A 7 -33.59 10.02 -30.02
C LEU A 7 -32.66 10.53 -31.12
N LYS A 8 -32.28 11.81 -31.05
CA LYS A 8 -31.38 12.37 -32.04
C LYS A 8 -30.04 11.63 -31.93
N ILE A 9 -29.41 11.36 -33.07
CA ILE A 9 -28.15 10.59 -33.14
C ILE A 9 -27.10 11.17 -32.18
N TRP A 10 -27.09 12.49 -31.99
CA TRP A 10 -26.19 13.17 -31.05
C TRP A 10 -26.50 12.91 -29.56
N GLU A 11 -27.78 12.76 -29.19
CA GLU A 11 -28.18 12.36 -27.83
C GLU A 11 -27.76 10.91 -27.55
N ILE A 12 -27.85 10.03 -28.55
CA ILE A 12 -27.38 8.64 -28.46
C ILE A 12 -25.85 8.60 -28.30
N SER A 13 -25.11 9.40 -29.07
CA SER A 13 -23.66 9.52 -28.92
C SER A 13 -23.24 10.04 -27.54
N LEU A 14 -23.97 11.03 -27.00
CA LEU A 14 -23.72 11.57 -25.66
C LEU A 14 -23.98 10.52 -24.57
N LEU A 15 -25.10 9.79 -24.67
CA LEU A 15 -25.43 8.69 -23.76
C LEU A 15 -24.41 7.55 -23.84
N PHE A 16 -23.94 7.23 -25.04
CA PHE A 16 -22.92 6.20 -25.24
C PHE A 16 -21.58 6.61 -24.63
N ALA A 17 -21.13 7.84 -24.86
CA ALA A 17 -19.91 8.38 -24.26
C ALA A 17 -20.01 8.40 -22.72
N LEU A 18 -21.16 8.79 -22.17
CA LEU A 18 -21.42 8.75 -20.73
C LEU A 18 -21.36 7.32 -20.18
N CYS A 19 -21.99 6.35 -20.86
CA CYS A 19 -21.94 4.94 -20.49
C CYS A 19 -20.50 4.41 -20.49
N VAL A 20 -19.72 4.69 -21.55
CA VAL A 20 -18.30 4.28 -21.62
C VAL A 20 -17.48 4.92 -20.50
N SER A 21 -17.68 6.22 -20.22
CA SER A 21 -17.01 6.90 -19.11
C SER A 21 -17.37 6.31 -17.74
N LEU A 22 -18.64 5.96 -17.52
CA LEU A 22 -19.08 5.33 -16.28
C LEU A 22 -18.53 3.90 -16.15
N CYS A 23 -18.56 3.11 -17.23
CA CYS A 23 -18.03 1.75 -17.25
C CYS A 23 -16.53 1.71 -16.98
N THR A 24 -15.75 2.60 -17.61
CA THR A 24 -14.30 2.70 -17.39
C THR A 24 -13.97 3.15 -15.96
N GLY A 25 -14.71 4.12 -15.41
CA GLY A 25 -14.55 4.56 -14.02
C GLY A 25 -14.87 3.46 -12.99
N LEU A 26 -15.94 2.70 -13.21
CA LEU A 26 -16.30 1.56 -12.35
C LEU A 26 -15.27 0.43 -12.43
N TRP A 27 -14.76 0.14 -13.63
CA TRP A 27 -13.74 -0.90 -13.84
C TRP A 27 -12.41 -0.53 -13.16
N ALA A 28 -11.97 0.73 -13.29
CA ALA A 28 -10.78 1.24 -12.60
C ALA A 28 -10.94 1.18 -11.07
N GLY A 29 -12.11 1.57 -10.54
CA GLY A 29 -12.39 1.51 -9.11
C GLY A 29 -12.46 0.08 -8.55
N ALA A 30 -12.94 -0.88 -9.33
CA ALA A 30 -12.98 -2.30 -8.94
C ALA A 30 -11.56 -2.90 -8.86
N ARG A 31 -10.68 -2.58 -9.83
CA ARG A 31 -9.28 -3.02 -9.83
C ARG A 31 -8.49 -2.47 -8.64
N GLN A 32 -8.71 -1.20 -8.30
CA GLN A 32 -8.08 -0.55 -7.14
C GLN A 32 -8.41 -1.28 -5.82
N ARG A 33 -9.66 -1.73 -5.64
CA ARG A 33 -10.08 -2.44 -4.42
C ARG A 33 -9.41 -3.80 -4.27
N GLN A 34 -9.26 -4.56 -5.36
CA GLN A 34 -8.55 -5.85 -5.32
C GLN A 34 -7.09 -5.66 -4.89
N LEU A 35 -6.39 -4.68 -5.46
CA LEU A 35 -4.99 -4.41 -5.10
C LEU A 35 -4.82 -3.90 -3.66
N SER A 36 -5.80 -3.16 -3.13
CA SER A 36 -5.70 -2.61 -1.77
C SER A 36 -5.82 -3.69 -0.67
N GLY A 37 -6.48 -4.81 -0.95
CA GLY A 37 -6.64 -5.92 -0.01
C GLY A 37 -5.42 -6.85 0.05
N GLU A 38 -4.50 -6.75 -0.90
CA GLU A 38 -3.32 -7.62 -1.04
C GLU A 38 -2.05 -7.01 -0.42
N LEU A 39 -2.16 -5.87 0.27
CA LEU A 39 -1.00 -5.17 0.82
C LEU A 39 -1.03 -5.10 2.35
N VAL A 40 0.07 -5.52 2.98
CA VAL A 40 0.32 -5.28 4.41
C VAL A 40 1.11 -3.98 4.55
N ARG A 41 0.64 -3.07 5.41
CA ARG A 41 1.31 -1.78 5.66
C ARG A 41 1.98 -1.80 7.02
N LEU A 42 3.32 -1.77 7.03
CA LEU A 42 4.11 -1.60 8.23
C LEU A 42 4.44 -0.12 8.43
N HIS A 43 4.09 0.44 9.59
CA HIS A 43 4.37 1.82 9.92
C HIS A 43 5.48 1.92 10.96
N VAL A 44 6.62 2.50 10.59
CA VAL A 44 7.70 2.85 11.51
C VAL A 44 7.49 4.30 11.98
N ILE A 45 7.35 4.49 13.28
CA ILE A 45 7.15 5.80 13.91
C ILE A 45 8.51 6.34 14.36
N ALA A 46 8.82 7.59 14.01
CA ALA A 46 10.02 8.29 14.49
C ALA A 46 9.68 9.09 15.75
N GLN A 47 10.68 9.35 16.59
CA GLN A 47 10.50 10.16 17.80
C GLN A 47 10.22 11.64 17.50
N SER A 48 10.69 12.16 16.37
CA SER A 48 10.51 13.56 15.94
C SER A 48 10.68 13.70 14.42
N ASP A 49 10.29 14.85 13.86
CA ASP A 49 10.44 15.20 12.44
C ASP A 49 11.83 15.77 12.10
N SER A 50 12.79 15.69 13.03
CA SER A 50 14.15 16.14 12.76
C SER A 50 14.78 15.33 11.61
N ASP A 51 15.66 15.95 10.82
CA ASP A 51 16.35 15.27 9.72
C ASP A 51 17.08 14.00 10.18
N LYS A 52 17.60 14.01 11.42
CA LYS A 52 18.28 12.87 12.04
C LYS A 52 17.31 11.72 12.32
N ASP A 53 16.15 12.02 12.89
CA ASP A 53 15.12 11.02 13.20
C ASP A 53 14.47 10.46 11.92
N GLN A 54 14.34 11.29 10.88
CA GLN A 54 13.90 10.84 9.56
C GLN A 54 14.92 9.88 8.92
N GLN A 55 16.22 10.19 8.99
CA GLN A 55 17.26 9.26 8.51
C GLN A 55 17.27 7.95 9.29
N LEU A 56 17.11 8.01 10.62
CA LEU A 56 17.02 6.81 11.45
C LEU A 56 15.79 5.98 11.07
N LYS A 57 14.63 6.60 10.86
CA LYS A 57 13.41 5.93 10.40
C LYS A 57 13.62 5.20 9.07
N LEU A 58 14.33 5.82 8.11
CA LEU A 58 14.66 5.19 6.84
C LEU A 58 15.59 3.98 7.04
N LYS A 59 16.66 4.11 7.85
CA LYS A 59 17.60 3.00 8.16
C LYS A 59 16.88 1.83 8.83
N VAL A 60 16.01 2.09 9.81
CA VAL A 60 15.23 1.07 10.51
C VAL A 60 14.27 0.38 9.55
N ARG A 61 13.54 1.16 8.74
CA ARG A 61 12.63 0.62 7.71
C ARG A 61 13.37 -0.33 6.76
N ASP A 62 14.51 0.09 6.24
CA ASP A 62 15.25 -0.70 5.24
C ASP A 62 15.82 -1.98 5.87
N SER A 63 16.29 -1.92 7.12
CA SER A 63 16.78 -3.09 7.86
C SER A 63 15.66 -4.09 8.16
N VAL A 64 14.49 -3.60 8.58
CA VAL A 64 13.29 -4.41 8.82
C VAL A 64 12.79 -5.07 7.53
N LEU A 65 12.80 -4.34 6.41
CA LEU A 65 12.44 -4.88 5.09
C LEU A 65 13.38 -6.00 4.66
N LEU A 66 14.69 -5.83 4.81
CA LEU A 66 15.68 -6.87 4.49
C LEU A 66 15.50 -8.14 5.33
N ALA A 67 15.14 -8.00 6.61
CA ALA A 67 14.88 -9.14 7.47
C ALA A 67 13.57 -9.87 7.13
N LEU A 68 12.57 -9.13 6.65
CA LEU A 68 11.28 -9.66 6.23
C LEU A 68 11.31 -10.31 4.84
N GLU A 69 12.11 -9.79 3.91
CA GLU A 69 12.19 -10.26 2.52
C GLU A 69 12.30 -11.80 2.39
N PRO A 70 13.24 -12.50 3.06
CA PRO A 70 13.33 -13.96 2.96
C PRO A 70 12.16 -14.70 3.62
N ARG A 71 11.52 -14.11 4.65
CA ARG A 71 10.41 -14.73 5.38
C ARG A 71 9.09 -14.57 4.63
N LEU A 72 8.92 -13.45 3.94
CA LEU A 72 7.75 -13.15 3.12
C LEU A 72 7.73 -13.93 1.78
N LYS A 73 8.86 -14.50 1.34
CA LYS A 73 8.88 -15.40 0.17
C LYS A 73 8.01 -16.64 0.34
N ALA A 74 7.70 -17.03 1.56
CA ALA A 74 6.83 -18.16 1.87
C ALA A 74 5.35 -17.78 1.96
N ALA A 75 5.00 -16.50 1.93
CA ALA A 75 3.61 -16.05 1.99
C ALA A 75 2.98 -16.06 0.59
N GLU A 76 1.82 -16.70 0.44
CA GLU A 76 1.07 -16.70 -0.83
C GLU A 76 0.09 -15.52 -0.92
N ASN A 77 -0.31 -14.96 0.23
CA ASN A 77 -1.27 -13.86 0.33
C ASN A 77 -0.92 -12.85 1.43
N SER A 78 -1.64 -11.73 1.44
CA SER A 78 -1.41 -10.64 2.40
C SER A 78 -1.75 -11.02 3.84
N GLN A 79 -2.68 -11.95 4.05
CA GLN A 79 -3.06 -12.43 5.36
C GLN A 79 -1.94 -13.27 5.99
N GLU A 80 -1.37 -14.21 5.22
CA GLU A 80 -0.21 -15.00 5.62
C GLU A 80 1.02 -14.12 5.86
N ALA A 81 1.25 -13.14 4.98
CA ALA A 81 2.31 -12.15 5.18
C ALA A 81 2.12 -11.40 6.51
N ALA A 82 0.88 -11.01 6.86
CA ALA A 82 0.59 -10.34 8.12
C ALA A 82 0.86 -11.23 9.34
N VAL A 83 0.45 -12.50 9.29
CA VAL A 83 0.73 -13.48 10.37
C VAL A 83 2.23 -13.69 10.55
N ILE A 84 2.97 -13.88 9.45
CA ILE A 84 4.43 -14.03 9.50
C ILE A 84 5.08 -12.77 10.08
N ILE A 85 4.62 -11.57 9.70
CA ILE A 85 5.12 -10.32 10.27
C ILE A 85 4.83 -10.25 11.77
N GLU A 86 3.63 -10.63 12.21
CA GLU A 86 3.22 -10.61 13.62
C GLU A 86 4.04 -11.58 14.48
N GLU A 87 4.27 -12.80 14.00
CA GLU A 87 5.14 -13.78 14.67
C GLU A 87 6.59 -13.31 14.78
N ASN A 88 7.04 -12.49 13.83
CA ASN A 88 8.40 -11.98 13.78
C ASN A 88 8.55 -10.59 14.39
N LEU A 89 7.49 -9.96 14.88
CA LEU A 89 7.54 -8.65 15.54
C LEU A 89 8.66 -8.54 16.59
N PRO A 90 8.87 -9.53 17.49
CA PRO A 90 9.95 -9.43 18.48
C PRO A 90 11.33 -9.30 17.84
N LEU A 91 11.59 -10.04 16.76
CA LEU A 91 12.85 -9.95 16.01
C LEU A 91 12.98 -8.60 15.31
N LEU A 92 11.89 -8.09 14.72
CA LEU A 92 11.91 -6.79 14.04
C LEU A 92 12.16 -5.64 15.03
N CYS A 93 11.62 -5.73 16.24
CA CYS A 93 11.91 -4.79 17.33
C CYS A 93 13.39 -4.83 17.74
N ASP A 94 13.98 -6.02 17.88
CA ASP A 94 15.40 -6.16 18.23
C ASP A 94 16.33 -5.59 17.14
N ILE A 95 15.98 -5.79 15.86
CA ILE A 95 16.68 -5.16 14.73
C ILE A 95 16.54 -3.64 14.78
N ALA A 96 15.34 -3.12 15.03
CA ALA A 96 15.11 -1.69 15.15
C ALA A 96 15.92 -1.07 16.30
N ASP A 97 15.97 -1.74 17.45
CA ASP A 97 16.76 -1.32 18.61
C ASP A 97 18.25 -1.35 18.32
N THR A 98 18.73 -2.39 17.62
CA THR A 98 20.14 -2.51 17.23
C THR A 98 20.54 -1.39 16.27
N VAL A 99 19.71 -1.10 15.27
CA VAL A 99 19.95 0.00 14.33
C VAL A 99 19.91 1.36 15.04
N SER A 100 18.98 1.55 15.98
CA SER A 100 18.88 2.76 16.80
C SER A 100 20.13 2.97 17.66
N LYS A 101 20.60 1.93 18.36
CA LYS A 101 21.83 1.98 19.16
C LYS A 101 23.06 2.24 18.30
N ASN A 102 23.20 1.54 17.18
CA ASN A 102 24.34 1.71 16.29
C ASN A 102 24.39 3.10 15.67
N ALA A 103 23.23 3.64 15.26
CA ALA A 103 23.15 5.01 14.81
C ALA A 103 23.53 5.98 15.94
N GLY A 104 23.05 5.77 17.16
CA GLY A 104 23.43 6.58 18.33
C GLY A 104 24.94 6.56 18.64
N MET A 105 25.61 5.43 18.41
CA MET A 105 27.08 5.32 18.55
C MET A 105 27.84 5.95 17.39
N GLU A 106 27.29 5.95 16.17
CA GLU A 106 27.85 6.64 14.99
C GLU A 106 27.85 8.18 15.15
N TYR A 107 27.04 8.69 16.09
CA TYR A 107 26.83 10.11 16.36
C TYR A 107 27.42 10.62 17.69
N SER A 108 28.11 9.77 18.46
CA SER A 108 28.80 10.15 19.71
C SER A 108 30.28 10.43 19.50
#